data_AF-A0A3C0VYK4-F1
#
_entry.id   AF-A0A3C0VYK4-F1
#
_cell.length_a   1.000
_cell.length_b   1.000
_cell.length_c   1.000
_cell.angle_alpha   90.00
_cell.angle_beta   90.00
_cell.angle_gamma   90.00
#
_symmetry.space_group_name_H-M   'P 1'
#
loop_
_entity.id
_entity.type
_entity.pdbx_description
1 polymer ?
#
loop_
_entity_poly.entity_id
_entity_poly.type
_entity_poly.pdbx_seq_one_letter_code
_entity_poly.pdbx_strand_id
1 'polypeptide(L)'
;MSDEYYNHDKEGSSFTGVFLLLVFMLGGFVVARVHEPAQAIGAEMEKERLAKREKIDEASASKLAGNVVVSKEKGFVSLPIDTALAKVDKLGKEESRKELVKRSIEKDGKYDPPKDPSTVDASDPALIAKGKLLFQTKTCFTCHQVDPAIPAPAGLAIKAPAFIGDFWGKEREVHIGFQGPIQKVVRDEAYFIESVMKPMAKVAKGALAPMVIAPGLVNDEEVLALMAYVKSLSK
;
A
#
# COMPACT_ATOMS: atom_id res chain seq x y z
N MET A 1 -48.38 48.94 40.57
CA MET A 1 -49.16 47.80 40.02
C MET A 1 -48.84 46.62 40.93
N SER A 2 -49.88 46.08 41.55
CA SER A 2 -49.85 45.22 42.74
C SER A 2 -49.40 43.79 42.46
N ASP A 3 -48.53 43.27 43.33
CA ASP A 3 -48.08 41.88 43.40
C ASP A 3 -49.13 40.97 44.09
N GLU A 4 -50.34 40.91 43.55
CA GLU A 4 -51.45 40.15 44.16
C GLU A 4 -51.91 38.93 43.33
N TYR A 5 -51.29 38.63 42.19
CA TYR A 5 -51.85 37.63 41.26
C TYR A 5 -51.13 36.27 41.19
N TYR A 6 -50.10 36.02 41.99
CA TYR A 6 -49.30 34.77 41.92
C TYR A 6 -49.27 33.99 43.24
N ASN A 7 -50.43 33.86 43.89
CA ASN A 7 -50.55 33.07 45.13
C ASN A 7 -51.86 32.28 45.24
N HIS A 8 -52.26 31.63 44.16
CA HIS A 8 -53.17 30.49 44.15
C HIS A 8 -52.58 29.52 43.10
N ASP A 9 -51.77 28.52 43.45
CA ASP A 9 -52.21 27.26 44.03
C ASP A 9 -51.09 26.63 44.89
N LYS A 10 -51.02 27.06 46.16
CA LYS A 10 -50.58 26.19 47.26
C LYS A 10 -51.63 25.09 47.39
N GLU A 11 -51.40 23.95 46.75
CA GLU A 11 -51.82 22.59 47.17
C GLU A 11 -51.58 21.61 46.02
N GLY A 12 -50.30 21.39 45.68
CA GLY A 12 -49.90 20.10 45.13
C GLY A 12 -50.16 19.04 46.20
N SER A 13 -51.36 18.47 46.18
CA SER A 13 -51.87 17.52 47.17
C SER A 13 -50.78 16.49 47.49
N SER A 14 -50.43 16.34 48.77
CA SER A 14 -49.50 15.33 49.28
C SER A 14 -49.79 13.93 48.71
N PHE A 15 -51.04 13.68 48.34
CA PHE A 15 -51.51 12.50 47.63
C PHE A 15 -50.83 12.27 46.27
N THR A 16 -50.61 13.32 45.47
CA THR A 16 -49.92 13.22 44.16
C THR A 16 -48.43 12.91 44.32
N GLY A 17 -47.77 13.49 45.34
CA GLY A 17 -46.38 13.18 45.66
C GLY A 17 -46.18 11.73 46.14
N VAL A 18 -47.09 11.23 46.99
CA VAL A 18 -47.07 9.84 47.47
C VAL A 18 -47.32 8.85 46.33
N PHE A 19 -48.26 9.15 45.42
CA PHE A 19 -48.52 8.32 44.25
C PHE A 19 -47.31 8.24 43.31
N LEU A 20 -46.64 9.36 43.05
CA LEU A 20 -45.41 9.39 42.24
C LEU A 20 -44.30 8.55 42.88
N LEU A 21 -44.12 8.65 44.20
CA LEU A 21 -43.13 7.87 44.94
C LEU A 21 -43.42 6.37 44.88
N LEU A 22 -44.69 5.97 45.01
CA LEU A 22 -45.12 4.58 44.88
C LEU A 22 -44.89 4.03 43.46
N VAL A 23 -45.16 4.83 42.42
CA VAL A 23 -44.89 4.43 41.02
C VAL A 23 -43.39 4.28 40.78
N PHE A 24 -42.56 5.18 41.31
CA PHE A 24 -41.10 5.05 41.22
C PHE A 24 -40.57 3.83 41.97
N MET A 25 -41.09 3.54 43.16
CA MET A 25 -40.72 2.35 43.94
C MET A 25 -41.14 1.06 43.23
N LEU A 26 -42.35 1.01 42.66
CA LEU A 26 -42.81 -0.12 41.86
C LEU A 26 -41.99 -0.29 40.58
N GLY A 27 -41.65 0.80 39.88
CA GLY A 27 -40.77 0.78 38.72
C GLY A 27 -39.38 0.24 39.07
N GLY A 28 -38.78 0.71 40.16
CA GLY A 28 -37.51 0.21 40.66
C GLY A 28 -37.55 -1.28 41.04
N PHE A 29 -38.65 -1.73 41.67
CA PHE A 29 -38.83 -3.13 42.03
C PHE A 29 -38.99 -4.04 40.80
N VAL A 30 -39.74 -3.60 39.78
CA VAL A 30 -39.88 -4.33 38.51
C VAL A 30 -38.53 -4.42 37.79
N VAL A 31 -37.77 -3.32 37.71
CA VAL A 31 -36.43 -3.33 37.12
C VAL A 31 -35.50 -4.28 37.88
N ALA A 32 -35.53 -4.28 39.22
CA ALA A 32 -34.71 -5.19 40.03
C ALA A 32 -35.12 -6.67 39.89
N ARG A 33 -36.40 -6.96 39.61
CA ARG A 33 -36.90 -8.33 39.40
C ARG A 33 -36.71 -8.85 37.98
N VAL A 34 -36.63 -7.98 36.98
CA VAL A 34 -36.51 -8.35 35.56
C VAL A 34 -35.06 -8.29 35.08
N HIS A 35 -34.16 -7.58 35.77
CA HIS A 35 -32.74 -7.53 35.42
C HIS A 35 -31.99 -8.76 35.92
N GLU A 36 -32.02 -9.84 35.15
CA GLU A 36 -31.03 -10.92 35.28
C GLU A 36 -29.67 -10.38 34.80
N PRO A 37 -28.58 -10.47 35.59
CA PRO A 37 -27.26 -10.11 35.11
C PRO A 37 -26.92 -11.02 33.92
N ALA A 38 -26.43 -10.43 32.83
CA ALA A 38 -26.05 -11.16 31.63
C ALA A 38 -25.15 -12.34 32.01
N GLN A 39 -25.60 -13.56 31.74
CA GLN A 39 -24.77 -14.75 31.94
C GLN A 39 -23.47 -14.58 31.15
N ALA A 40 -22.33 -14.89 31.77
CA ALA A 40 -21.01 -14.86 31.15
C ALA A 40 -20.86 -16.02 30.13
N ILE A 41 -21.72 -16.05 29.13
CA ILE A 41 -21.77 -17.06 28.08
C ILE A 41 -20.47 -16.94 27.27
N GLY A 42 -19.63 -17.98 27.32
CA GLY A 42 -18.38 -18.07 26.56
C GLY A 42 -17.11 -17.73 27.32
N ALA A 43 -17.16 -17.37 28.61
CA ALA A 43 -15.96 -17.08 29.40
C ALA A 43 -14.99 -18.28 29.50
N GLU A 44 -15.52 -19.50 29.61
CA GLU A 44 -14.70 -20.71 29.62
C GLU A 44 -14.07 -20.99 28.24
N MET A 45 -14.83 -20.80 27.16
CA MET A 45 -14.35 -20.94 25.78
C MET A 45 -13.25 -19.91 25.46
N GLU A 46 -13.37 -18.68 25.97
CA GLU A 46 -12.35 -17.65 25.83
C GLU A 46 -11.07 -18.02 26.57
N LYS A 47 -11.18 -18.54 27.80
CA LYS A 47 -10.05 -19.02 28.58
C LYS A 47 -9.34 -20.20 27.90
N GLU A 48 -10.09 -21.12 27.32
CA GLU A 48 -9.54 -22.24 26.54
C GLU A 48 -8.80 -21.74 25.28
N ARG A 49 -9.38 -20.78 24.56
CA ARG A 49 -8.75 -20.16 23.37
C ARG A 49 -7.46 -19.43 23.73
N LEU A 50 -7.43 -18.71 24.85
CA LEU A 50 -6.23 -18.02 25.35
C LEU A 50 -5.13 -19.02 25.71
N ALA A 51 -5.46 -20.07 26.48
CA ALA A 51 -4.50 -21.11 26.84
C ALA A 51 -3.95 -21.86 25.60
N LYS A 52 -4.79 -22.07 24.58
CA LYS A 52 -4.35 -22.66 23.30
C LYS A 52 -3.40 -21.73 22.54
N ARG A 53 -3.67 -20.42 22.56
CA ARG A 53 -2.82 -19.42 21.89
C ARG A 53 -1.47 -19.30 22.58
N GLU A 54 -1.42 -19.23 23.90
CA GLU A 54 -0.15 -19.18 24.65
C GLU A 54 0.74 -20.40 24.35
N LYS A 55 0.17 -21.61 24.30
CA LYS A 55 0.89 -22.82 23.90
C LYS A 55 1.45 -22.75 22.48
N ILE A 56 0.71 -22.17 21.54
CA ILE A 56 1.16 -21.99 20.16
C ILE A 56 2.29 -20.95 20.11
N ASP A 57 2.14 -19.85 20.84
CA ASP A 57 3.12 -18.76 20.87
C ASP A 57 4.45 -19.25 21.48
N GLU A 58 4.42 -20.00 22.58
CA GLU A 58 5.62 -20.64 23.18
C GLU A 58 6.28 -21.67 22.26
N ALA A 59 5.46 -22.52 21.61
CA ALA A 59 5.95 -23.51 20.65
C ALA A 59 6.53 -22.85 19.38
N SER A 60 6.04 -21.67 19.00
CA SER A 60 6.57 -20.91 17.87
C SER A 60 7.88 -20.21 18.25
N ALA A 61 7.96 -19.60 19.44
CA ALA A 61 9.15 -18.91 19.93
C ALA A 61 10.35 -19.85 20.03
N SER A 62 10.14 -21.07 20.55
CA SER A 62 11.20 -22.09 20.63
C SER A 62 11.70 -22.57 19.26
N LYS A 63 10.83 -22.61 18.24
CA LYS A 63 11.21 -22.95 16.86
C LYS A 63 11.92 -21.81 16.12
N LEU A 64 11.63 -20.57 16.48
CA LEU A 64 12.19 -19.36 15.85
C LEU A 64 13.56 -18.97 16.44
N ALA A 65 13.85 -19.35 17.68
CA ALA A 65 15.07 -18.96 18.38
C ALA A 65 16.33 -19.75 17.97
N GLY A 66 16.19 -20.84 17.21
CA GLY A 66 17.28 -21.78 16.97
C GLY A 66 17.44 -22.27 15.53
N ASN A 67 18.59 -22.89 15.29
CA ASN A 67 18.89 -23.58 14.04
C ASN A 67 18.25 -24.99 14.08
N VAL A 68 17.06 -25.15 13.50
CA VAL A 68 16.34 -26.43 13.45
C VAL A 68 16.67 -27.16 12.16
N VAL A 69 17.01 -28.45 12.21
CA VAL A 69 17.30 -29.22 11.00
C VAL A 69 16.02 -29.40 10.17
N VAL A 70 15.99 -28.82 8.97
CA VAL A 70 14.86 -28.87 8.02
C VAL A 70 14.97 -30.10 7.12
N SER A 71 16.18 -30.49 6.74
CA SER A 71 16.43 -31.73 5.99
C SER A 71 17.81 -32.29 6.32
N LYS A 72 17.85 -33.48 6.92
CA LYS A 72 19.10 -34.17 7.25
C LYS A 72 19.88 -34.59 5.99
N GLU A 73 19.18 -35.05 4.96
CA GLU A 73 19.76 -35.55 3.71
C GLU A 73 20.49 -34.46 2.93
N LYS A 74 19.96 -33.24 2.95
CA LYS A 74 20.55 -32.08 2.24
C LYS A 74 21.36 -31.17 3.16
N GLY A 75 21.51 -31.53 4.44
CA GLY A 75 22.17 -30.71 5.45
C GLY A 75 21.51 -29.34 5.68
N PHE A 76 20.22 -29.20 5.36
CA PHE A 76 19.51 -27.93 5.50
C PHE A 76 19.07 -27.72 6.94
N VAL A 77 19.45 -26.56 7.48
CA VAL A 77 19.09 -26.12 8.83
C VAL A 77 18.41 -24.75 8.69
N SER A 78 17.34 -24.52 9.45
CA SER A 78 16.70 -23.21 9.54
C SER A 78 17.70 -22.24 10.16
N LEU A 79 17.60 -20.97 9.76
CA LEU A 79 18.33 -19.89 10.38
C LEU A 79 17.31 -19.01 11.13
N PRO A 80 17.63 -18.51 12.33
CA PRO A 80 16.89 -17.42 12.96
C PRO A 80 16.74 -16.26 11.99
N ILE A 81 15.59 -15.60 12.02
CA ILE A 81 15.20 -14.58 11.03
C ILE A 81 16.28 -13.49 10.93
N ASP A 82 16.80 -12.99 12.05
CA ASP A 82 17.83 -11.94 12.05
C ASP A 82 19.13 -12.39 11.39
N THR A 83 19.53 -13.64 11.62
CA THR A 83 20.72 -14.22 11.00
C THR A 83 20.51 -14.46 9.51
N ALA A 84 19.31 -14.89 9.12
CA ALA A 84 18.94 -15.05 7.73
C ALA A 84 18.96 -13.70 7.00
N LEU A 85 18.39 -12.65 7.59
CA LEU A 85 18.38 -11.30 7.04
C LEU A 85 19.80 -10.74 6.89
N ALA A 86 20.65 -10.86 7.93
CA ALA A 86 22.05 -10.42 7.85
C ALA A 86 22.86 -11.20 6.80
N LYS A 87 22.54 -12.49 6.60
CA LYS A 87 23.20 -13.32 5.59
C LYS A 87 22.72 -12.96 4.18
N VAL A 88 21.42 -12.71 3.99
CA VAL A 88 20.85 -12.23 2.73
C VAL A 88 21.39 -10.86 2.37
N ASP A 89 21.55 -9.95 3.33
CA ASP A 89 22.16 -8.63 3.10
C ASP A 89 23.62 -8.77 2.62
N LYS A 90 24.42 -9.60 3.30
CA LYS A 90 25.79 -9.91 2.87
C LYS A 90 25.87 -10.58 1.49
N LEU A 91 24.93 -11.47 1.19
CA LEU A 91 24.83 -12.17 -0.10
C LEU A 91 24.13 -11.33 -1.19
N GLY A 92 23.46 -10.24 -0.83
CA GLY A 92 22.81 -9.32 -1.75
C GLY A 92 23.79 -8.37 -2.45
N LYS A 93 25.07 -8.41 -2.08
CA LYS A 93 26.15 -7.69 -2.75
C LYS A 93 26.23 -8.07 -4.22
N GLU A 94 26.55 -7.08 -5.05
CA GLU A 94 26.58 -7.17 -6.50
C GLU A 94 27.44 -8.35 -7.02
N GLU A 95 28.56 -8.63 -6.36
CA GLU A 95 29.47 -9.74 -6.69
C GLU A 95 28.84 -11.13 -6.48
N SER A 96 28.10 -11.31 -5.39
CA SER A 96 27.37 -12.56 -5.12
C SER A 96 26.23 -12.78 -6.11
N ARG A 97 25.58 -11.69 -6.55
CA ARG A 97 24.55 -11.72 -7.59
C ARG A 97 25.15 -12.13 -8.94
N LYS A 98 26.29 -11.57 -9.33
CA LYS A 98 27.02 -11.95 -10.56
C LYS A 98 27.38 -13.42 -10.57
N GLU A 99 27.86 -13.96 -9.45
CA GLU A 99 28.18 -15.39 -9.31
C GLU A 99 26.93 -16.29 -9.38
N LEU A 100 25.81 -15.88 -8.75
CA LEU A 100 24.53 -16.58 -8.85
C LEU A 100 24.02 -16.64 -10.29
N VAL A 101 24.12 -15.53 -11.01
CA VAL A 101 23.78 -15.42 -12.43
C VAL A 101 24.64 -16.38 -13.25
N LYS A 102 25.96 -16.38 -13.04
CA LYS A 102 26.89 -17.28 -13.72
C LYS A 102 26.51 -18.75 -13.51
N ARG A 103 26.24 -19.17 -12.27
CA ARG A 103 25.81 -20.56 -11.97
C ARG A 103 24.46 -20.91 -12.60
N SER A 104 23.54 -19.94 -12.71
CA SER A 104 22.25 -20.16 -13.39
C SER A 104 22.42 -20.30 -14.91
N ILE A 105 23.33 -19.52 -15.51
CA ILE A 105 23.70 -19.68 -16.92
C ILE A 105 24.33 -21.06 -17.14
N GLU A 106 25.24 -21.49 -16.27
CA GLU A 106 25.91 -22.80 -16.38
C GLU A 106 24.95 -23.98 -16.19
N LYS A 107 23.96 -23.86 -15.31
CA LYS A 107 23.02 -24.94 -15.00
C LYS A 107 21.98 -25.14 -16.08
N ASP A 108 21.40 -24.05 -16.61
CA ASP A 108 20.24 -24.15 -17.48
C ASP A 108 20.28 -23.20 -18.70
N GLY A 109 21.27 -22.30 -18.81
CA GLY A 109 21.49 -21.48 -20.01
C GLY A 109 20.37 -20.51 -20.36
N LYS A 110 19.35 -20.40 -19.51
CA LYS A 110 18.12 -19.62 -19.75
C LYS A 110 18.19 -18.17 -19.27
N TYR A 111 19.31 -17.76 -18.69
CA TYR A 111 19.47 -16.38 -18.24
C TYR A 111 19.82 -15.50 -19.44
N ASP A 112 18.89 -14.63 -19.81
CA ASP A 112 19.12 -13.50 -20.69
C ASP A 112 19.46 -12.29 -19.80
N PRO A 113 20.65 -11.67 -19.90
CA PRO A 113 20.97 -10.48 -19.12
C PRO A 113 19.97 -9.35 -19.43
N PRO A 114 19.65 -8.49 -18.44
CA PRO A 114 18.83 -7.30 -18.68
C PRO A 114 19.43 -6.49 -19.83
N LYS A 115 18.64 -6.25 -20.87
CA LYS A 115 19.09 -5.48 -22.04
C LYS A 115 19.49 -4.08 -21.59
N ASP A 116 20.65 -3.61 -22.05
CA ASP A 116 21.07 -2.23 -21.81
C ASP A 116 20.04 -1.29 -22.45
N PRO A 117 19.43 -0.37 -21.69
CA PRO A 117 18.44 0.60 -22.19
C PRO A 117 18.88 1.35 -23.44
N SER A 118 20.18 1.62 -23.59
CA SER A 118 20.76 2.38 -24.69
C SER A 118 20.90 1.59 -26.01
N THR A 119 20.77 0.26 -25.94
CA THR A 119 20.91 -0.65 -27.10
C THR A 119 19.57 -1.11 -27.68
N VAL A 120 18.47 -0.78 -27.00
CA VAL A 120 17.12 -1.17 -27.42
C VAL A 120 16.57 -0.15 -28.42
N ASP A 121 16.20 -0.63 -29.61
CA ASP A 121 15.50 0.20 -30.59
C ASP A 121 14.08 0.50 -30.10
N ALA A 122 13.92 1.69 -29.51
CA ALA A 122 12.63 2.19 -29.04
C ALA A 122 11.61 2.45 -30.16
N SER A 123 12.01 2.32 -31.42
CA SER A 123 11.16 2.45 -32.61
C SER A 123 10.59 1.10 -33.09
N ASP A 124 11.01 -0.02 -32.49
CA ASP A 124 10.52 -1.35 -32.85
C ASP A 124 9.00 -1.46 -32.59
N PRO A 125 8.19 -1.70 -33.64
CA PRO A 125 6.74 -1.86 -33.50
C PRO A 125 6.33 -2.95 -32.51
N ALA A 126 7.08 -4.05 -32.41
CA ALA A 126 6.77 -5.14 -31.48
C ALA A 126 6.98 -4.71 -30.03
N LEU A 127 8.06 -3.97 -29.77
CA LEU A 127 8.35 -3.42 -28.46
C LEU A 127 7.33 -2.34 -28.04
N ILE A 128 6.94 -1.46 -28.96
CA ILE A 128 5.89 -0.46 -28.75
C ILE A 128 4.56 -1.14 -28.42
N ALA A 129 4.19 -2.20 -29.14
CA ALA A 129 2.97 -2.96 -28.87
C ALA A 129 2.99 -3.62 -27.48
N LYS A 130 4.13 -4.21 -27.09
CA LYS A 130 4.34 -4.74 -25.73
C LYS A 130 4.20 -3.63 -24.68
N GLY A 131 4.79 -2.46 -24.92
CA GLY A 131 4.67 -1.29 -24.06
C GLY A 131 3.25 -0.80 -23.88
N LYS A 132 2.46 -0.75 -24.96
CA LYS A 132 1.04 -0.40 -24.91
C LYS A 132 0.25 -1.39 -24.05
N LEU A 133 0.49 -2.69 -24.21
CA LEU A 133 -0.16 -3.73 -23.40
C LEU A 133 0.21 -3.58 -21.92
N LEU A 134 1.48 -3.33 -21.60
CA LEU A 134 1.93 -3.08 -20.24
C LEU A 134 1.29 -1.81 -19.65
N PHE A 135 1.18 -0.74 -20.42
CA PHE A 135 0.56 0.51 -19.99
C PHE A 135 -0.90 0.32 -19.56
N GLN A 136 -1.59 -0.61 -20.21
CA GLN A 136 -2.97 -1.00 -19.86
C GLN A 136 -2.99 -1.95 -18.66
N THR A 137 -2.21 -3.03 -18.69
CA THR A 137 -2.26 -4.09 -17.66
C THR A 137 -1.66 -3.66 -16.31
N LYS A 138 -0.68 -2.76 -16.32
CA LYS A 138 -0.09 -2.13 -15.11
C LYS A 138 -0.82 -0.85 -14.71
N THR A 139 -2.02 -0.63 -15.25
CA THR A 139 -2.95 0.45 -14.91
C THR A 139 -2.41 1.88 -15.03
N CYS A 140 -1.33 2.10 -15.79
CA CYS A 140 -0.76 3.43 -16.03
C CYS A 140 -1.80 4.39 -16.65
N PHE A 141 -2.68 3.86 -17.50
CA PHE A 141 -3.77 4.59 -18.17
C PHE A 141 -4.78 5.24 -17.23
N THR A 142 -4.86 4.80 -15.96
CA THR A 142 -5.79 5.36 -14.97
C THR A 142 -5.41 6.79 -14.60
N CYS A 143 -4.11 7.09 -14.58
CA CYS A 143 -3.56 8.39 -14.21
C CYS A 143 -2.92 9.12 -15.39
N HIS A 144 -2.34 8.42 -16.36
CA HIS A 144 -1.64 9.04 -17.47
C HIS A 144 -2.50 9.01 -18.73
N GLN A 145 -2.98 10.18 -19.14
CA GLN A 145 -3.73 10.32 -20.38
C GLN A 145 -2.80 10.27 -21.59
N VAL A 146 -3.18 9.49 -22.61
CA VAL A 146 -2.43 9.32 -23.87
C VAL A 146 -3.22 9.75 -25.11
N ASP A 147 -4.54 9.84 -24.98
CA ASP A 147 -5.45 10.22 -26.05
C ASP A 147 -6.31 11.39 -25.55
N PRO A 148 -6.30 12.55 -26.23
CA PRO A 148 -7.17 13.68 -25.89
C PRO A 148 -8.66 13.33 -25.77
N ALA A 149 -9.15 12.35 -26.54
CA ALA A 149 -10.55 11.93 -26.55
C ALA A 149 -10.91 10.99 -25.39
N ILE A 150 -9.92 10.35 -24.76
CA ILE A 150 -10.13 9.39 -23.68
C ILE A 150 -9.52 9.95 -22.40
N PRO A 151 -10.33 10.56 -21.50
CA PRO A 151 -9.81 11.14 -20.27
C PRO A 151 -9.26 10.06 -19.33
N ALA A 152 -8.27 10.41 -18.52
CA ALA A 152 -7.81 9.64 -17.37
C ALA A 152 -8.35 10.32 -16.09
N PRO A 153 -9.54 9.95 -15.56
CA PRO A 153 -10.23 10.74 -14.54
C PRO A 153 -9.43 10.93 -13.26
N ALA A 154 -8.75 9.87 -12.79
CA ALA A 154 -7.88 9.96 -11.62
C ALA A 154 -6.68 10.88 -11.89
N GLY A 155 -6.10 10.77 -13.09
CA GLY A 155 -5.02 11.63 -13.57
C GLY A 155 -5.37 13.11 -13.59
N LEU A 156 -6.54 13.45 -14.12
CA LEU A 156 -7.05 14.82 -14.16
C LEU A 156 -7.22 15.39 -12.74
N ALA A 157 -7.79 14.59 -11.82
CA ALA A 157 -8.01 15.02 -10.44
C ALA A 157 -6.69 15.33 -9.70
N ILE A 158 -5.62 14.57 -9.96
CA ILE A 158 -4.31 14.77 -9.31
C ILE A 158 -3.32 15.57 -10.15
N LYS A 159 -3.75 16.10 -11.30
CA LYS A 159 -2.88 16.79 -12.29
C LYS A 159 -1.65 15.95 -12.68
N ALA A 160 -1.86 14.66 -12.92
CA ALA A 160 -0.83 13.78 -13.42
C ALA A 160 -0.35 14.21 -14.82
N PRO A 161 0.92 13.97 -15.18
CA PRO A 161 1.42 14.26 -16.52
C PRO A 161 0.64 13.50 -17.61
N ALA A 162 0.19 14.22 -18.64
CA ALA A 162 -0.33 13.61 -19.86
C ALA A 162 0.80 13.37 -20.88
N PHE A 163 0.64 12.33 -21.70
CA PHE A 163 1.52 11.96 -22.80
C PHE A 163 0.83 12.31 -24.13
N ILE A 164 0.65 13.61 -24.38
CA ILE A 164 -0.04 14.15 -25.55
C ILE A 164 0.83 15.23 -26.20
N GLY A 165 0.97 15.20 -27.52
CA GLY A 165 1.71 16.20 -28.31
C GLY A 165 3.23 15.96 -28.34
N ASP A 166 4.00 16.98 -28.67
CA ASP A 166 5.46 16.93 -28.75
C ASP A 166 6.08 17.18 -27.36
N PHE A 167 6.57 16.12 -26.72
CA PHE A 167 7.04 16.19 -25.35
C PHE A 167 8.35 15.47 -25.06
N TRP A 168 8.74 14.50 -25.88
CA TRP A 168 9.97 13.74 -25.66
C TRP A 168 11.19 14.60 -25.98
N GLY A 169 12.25 14.52 -25.18
CA GLY A 169 13.44 15.36 -25.34
C GLY A 169 13.22 16.85 -25.05
N LYS A 170 12.03 17.27 -24.60
CA LYS A 170 11.77 18.64 -24.17
C LYS A 170 12.13 18.83 -22.70
N GLU A 171 12.50 20.06 -22.36
CA GLU A 171 12.66 20.45 -20.96
C GLU A 171 11.30 20.48 -20.24
N ARG A 172 11.31 20.07 -18.98
CA ARG A 172 10.20 20.22 -18.06
C ARG A 172 10.69 20.62 -16.68
N GLU A 173 9.81 21.24 -15.91
CA GLU A 173 10.06 21.52 -14.50
C GLU A 173 9.58 20.34 -13.63
N VAL A 174 10.42 19.98 -12.66
CA VAL A 174 10.17 18.93 -11.66
C VAL A 174 10.59 19.42 -10.28
N HIS A 175 9.93 18.93 -9.24
CA HIS A 175 10.41 19.02 -7.86
C HIS A 175 11.37 17.87 -7.58
N ILE A 176 12.46 18.13 -6.85
CA ILE A 176 13.32 17.09 -6.28
C ILE A 176 12.64 16.58 -5.01
N GLY A 177 12.09 15.36 -5.06
CA GLY A 177 11.14 14.89 -4.06
C GLY A 177 9.72 15.44 -4.28
N PHE A 178 8.77 14.99 -3.45
CA PHE A 178 7.41 15.56 -3.45
C PHE A 178 7.43 16.93 -2.75
N GLN A 179 7.06 18.00 -3.48
CA GLN A 179 7.05 19.40 -3.01
C GLN A 179 8.43 19.97 -2.62
N GLY A 180 9.53 19.41 -3.10
CA GLY A 180 10.87 19.94 -2.89
C GLY A 180 11.26 21.08 -3.84
N PRO A 181 12.55 21.45 -3.94
CA PRO A 181 13.02 22.52 -4.83
C PRO A 181 12.78 22.17 -6.30
N ILE A 182 12.53 23.19 -7.13
CA ILE A 182 12.25 23.02 -8.57
C ILE A 182 13.57 22.95 -9.35
N GLN A 183 13.66 22.01 -10.28
CA GLN A 183 14.73 21.86 -11.25
C GLN A 183 14.16 21.70 -12.67
N LYS A 184 14.89 22.17 -13.68
CA LYS A 184 14.62 21.87 -15.09
C LYS A 184 15.36 20.59 -15.47
N VAL A 185 14.63 19.66 -16.10
CA VAL A 185 15.17 18.39 -16.59
C VAL A 185 14.65 18.11 -17.99
N VAL A 186 15.45 17.43 -18.80
CA VAL A 186 15.03 16.96 -20.12
C VAL A 186 14.26 15.65 -19.98
N ARG A 187 13.17 15.49 -20.73
CA ARG A 187 12.39 14.26 -20.79
C ARG A 187 13.05 13.22 -21.71
N ASP A 188 14.20 12.73 -21.30
CA ASP A 188 14.97 11.70 -21.98
C ASP A 188 14.68 10.29 -21.41
N GLU A 189 15.39 9.29 -21.95
CA GLU A 189 15.30 7.89 -21.57
C GLU A 189 15.65 7.69 -20.09
N ALA A 190 16.71 8.33 -19.61
CA ALA A 190 17.17 8.23 -18.23
C ALA A 190 16.13 8.81 -17.26
N TYR A 191 15.56 9.97 -17.59
CA TYR A 191 14.49 10.59 -16.83
C TYR A 191 13.24 9.70 -16.76
N PHE A 192 12.82 9.10 -17.88
CA PHE A 192 11.64 8.24 -17.90
C PHE A 192 11.85 6.99 -17.04
N ILE A 193 12.99 6.30 -17.20
CA ILE A 193 13.31 5.10 -16.42
C ILE A 193 13.36 5.43 -14.93
N GLU A 194 14.03 6.53 -14.54
CA GLU A 194 14.05 6.97 -13.15
C GLU A 194 12.64 7.31 -12.64
N SER A 195 11.82 7.98 -13.45
CA SER A 195 10.46 8.35 -13.05
C SER A 195 9.58 7.13 -12.80
N VAL A 196 9.73 6.04 -13.55
CA VAL A 196 8.97 4.80 -13.34
C VAL A 196 9.52 3.99 -12.17
N MET A 197 10.85 3.85 -12.08
CA MET A 197 11.50 2.98 -11.08
C MET A 197 11.64 3.65 -9.71
N LYS A 198 11.71 4.98 -9.67
CA LYS A 198 11.86 5.81 -8.46
C LYS A 198 10.89 7.01 -8.52
N PRO A 199 9.57 6.79 -8.51
CA PRO A 199 8.58 7.82 -8.81
C PRO A 199 8.54 9.01 -7.84
N MET A 200 9.07 8.82 -6.63
CA MET A 200 9.17 9.87 -5.62
C MET A 200 10.41 10.75 -5.77
N ALA A 201 11.40 10.37 -6.58
CA ALA A 201 12.66 11.09 -6.69
C ALA A 201 12.51 12.43 -7.39
N LYS A 202 11.73 12.47 -8.48
CA LYS A 202 11.44 13.68 -9.27
C LYS A 202 9.96 13.74 -9.60
N VAL A 203 9.26 14.72 -9.04
CA VAL A 203 7.81 14.86 -9.24
C VAL A 203 7.53 16.02 -10.18
N ALA A 204 6.66 15.80 -11.17
CA ALA A 204 6.24 16.83 -12.10
C ALA A 204 5.72 18.10 -11.39
N LYS A 205 6.23 19.29 -11.75
CA LYS A 205 5.68 20.55 -11.22
C LYS A 205 4.20 20.66 -11.53
N GLY A 206 3.40 21.00 -10.52
CA GLY A 206 1.95 21.13 -10.62
C GLY A 206 1.16 19.84 -10.39
N ALA A 207 1.82 18.69 -10.26
CA ALA A 207 1.18 17.47 -9.80
C ALA A 207 0.75 17.61 -8.33
N LEU A 208 -0.50 17.26 -8.03
CA LEU A 208 -1.07 17.37 -6.67
C LEU A 208 -0.73 16.15 -5.80
N ALA A 209 -0.38 15.04 -6.43
CA ALA A 209 0.09 13.82 -5.77
C ALA A 209 1.29 13.26 -6.54
N PRO A 210 2.26 12.65 -5.84
CA PRO A 210 3.33 11.95 -6.53
C PRO A 210 2.82 10.64 -7.12
N MET A 211 3.52 10.11 -8.12
CA MET A 211 3.20 8.78 -8.64
C MET A 211 3.53 7.72 -7.57
N VAL A 212 2.58 6.82 -7.31
CA VAL A 212 2.74 5.73 -6.35
C VAL A 212 2.67 4.42 -7.11
N ILE A 213 3.81 3.76 -7.23
CA ILE A 213 3.94 2.43 -7.81
C ILE A 213 4.45 1.48 -6.71
N ALA A 214 3.82 0.31 -6.59
CA ALA A 214 4.30 -0.72 -5.67
C ALA A 214 5.73 -1.15 -6.06
N PRO A 215 6.67 -1.28 -5.10
CA PRO A 215 8.02 -1.75 -5.40
C PRO A 215 7.98 -3.06 -6.19
N GLY A 216 8.68 -3.11 -7.32
CA GLY A 216 8.74 -4.29 -8.20
C GLY A 216 7.53 -4.49 -9.12
N LEU A 217 6.58 -3.53 -9.21
CA LEU A 217 5.48 -3.61 -10.18
C LEU A 217 5.99 -3.63 -11.63
N VAL A 218 7.07 -2.89 -11.90
CA VAL A 218 7.73 -2.79 -13.20
C VAL A 218 9.17 -3.28 -13.04
N ASN A 219 9.61 -4.15 -13.93
CA ASN A 219 11.00 -4.61 -14.00
C ASN A 219 11.80 -3.90 -15.11
N ASP A 220 13.11 -4.16 -15.16
CA ASP A 220 14.05 -3.49 -16.07
C ASP A 220 13.73 -3.72 -17.56
N GLU A 221 13.11 -4.84 -17.95
CA GLU A 221 12.71 -5.06 -19.35
C GLU A 221 11.36 -4.40 -19.67
N GLU A 222 10.43 -4.45 -18.72
CA GLU A 222 9.10 -3.86 -18.85
C GLU A 222 9.20 -2.34 -18.98
N VAL A 223 10.10 -1.69 -18.23
CA VAL A 223 10.30 -0.23 -18.31
C VAL A 223 10.78 0.20 -19.71
N LEU A 224 11.59 -0.62 -20.40
CA LEU A 224 12.04 -0.32 -21.77
C LEU A 224 10.90 -0.41 -22.77
N ALA A 225 10.03 -1.40 -22.65
CA ALA A 225 8.84 -1.51 -23.48
C ALA A 225 7.87 -0.34 -23.22
N LEU A 226 7.61 0.00 -21.95
CA LEU A 226 6.81 1.17 -21.56
C LEU A 226 7.40 2.47 -22.12
N MET A 227 8.72 2.62 -22.04
CA MET A 227 9.44 3.78 -22.58
C MET A 227 9.27 3.88 -24.09
N ALA A 228 9.47 2.79 -24.84
CA ALA A 228 9.26 2.77 -26.29
C ALA A 228 7.84 3.21 -26.67
N TYR A 229 6.84 2.68 -25.97
CA TYR A 229 5.46 3.08 -26.17
C TYR A 229 5.23 4.57 -25.86
N VAL A 230 5.64 5.06 -24.69
CA VAL A 230 5.44 6.47 -24.33
C VAL A 230 6.20 7.41 -25.26
N LYS A 231 7.42 7.06 -25.66
CA LYS A 231 8.20 7.82 -26.65
C LYS A 231 7.50 7.89 -27.99
N SER A 232 6.88 6.79 -28.45
CA SER A 232 6.12 6.75 -29.71
C SER A 232 4.87 7.64 -29.72
N LEU A 233 4.36 8.05 -28.56
CA LEU A 233 3.23 8.97 -28.44
C LEU A 233 3.63 10.44 -28.64
N SER A 234 4.92 10.76 -28.55
CA SER A 234 5.44 12.10 -28.81
C SER A 234 5.43 12.36 -30.31
N LYS A 235 4.69 13.38 -30.76
CA LYS A 235 4.53 13.74 -32.17
C LYS A 235 4.65 15.24 -32.38
#